data_AF-A0AAE0VNL6-F1
#
_entry.id   AF-A0AAE0VNL6-F1
#
_cell.length_a   1.000
_cell.length_b   1.000
_cell.length_c   1.000
_cell.angle_alpha   90.00
_cell.angle_beta   90.00
_cell.angle_gamma   90.00
#
_symmetry.space_group_name_H-M   'P 1'
#
loop_
_entity.id
_entity.type
_entity.pdbx_description
1 polymer ?
#
loop_
_entity_poly.entity_id
_entity_poly.type
_entity_poly.pdbx_seq_one_letter_code
_entity_poly.pdbx_strand_id
1 'polypeptide(L)'
;MTNGIKDEVVLSPSSNCLSKVFHSEEVLMAYCSSPTITMAWRPGPKVMDICQSLPSYIAIATFISGTFDPLRDIAGIFLGCNGTTTGFQAVIALCNSKMNIVDLTQDNSPFFHSPDSYHVIVS
;
A
#
# COMPACT_ATOMS: atom_id res chain seq x y z
N MET A 1 19.56 25.92 -18.28
CA MET A 1 19.53 25.43 -16.90
C MET A 1 18.07 25.27 -16.52
N THR A 2 17.55 24.05 -16.63
CA THR A 2 16.13 23.72 -16.39
C THR A 2 15.93 23.45 -14.91
N ASN A 3 15.20 24.34 -14.23
CA ASN A 3 14.74 24.12 -12.86
C ASN A 3 13.65 23.04 -12.88
N GLY A 4 13.99 21.86 -12.34
CA GLY A 4 13.07 20.75 -12.15
C GLY A 4 12.07 21.07 -11.04
N ILE A 5 10.80 21.13 -11.41
CA ILE A 5 9.66 21.21 -10.51
C ILE A 5 9.60 19.88 -9.76
N LYS A 6 9.81 19.91 -8.44
CA LYS A 6 9.42 18.81 -7.55
C LYS A 6 7.92 19.00 -7.28
N ASP A 7 7.09 18.30 -8.05
CA ASP A 7 5.66 18.20 -7.78
C ASP A 7 5.47 17.33 -6.53
N GLU A 8 5.57 17.95 -5.37
CA GLU A 8 5.07 17.40 -4.12
C GLU A 8 3.54 17.54 -4.17
N VAL A 9 2.87 16.46 -4.59
CA VAL A 9 1.40 16.44 -4.72
C VAL A 9 0.78 16.41 -3.32
N VAL A 10 0.49 17.61 -2.78
CA VAL A 10 -0.37 17.77 -1.61
C VAL A 10 -1.80 17.40 -2.03
N LEU A 11 -2.29 16.25 -1.56
CA LEU A 11 -3.64 15.77 -1.81
C LEU A 11 -4.66 16.71 -1.13
N SER A 12 -5.47 17.42 -1.93
CA SER A 12 -6.69 18.06 -1.44
C SER A 12 -7.84 17.04 -1.43
N PRO A 13 -8.70 17.03 -0.39
CA PRO A 13 -9.78 16.05 -0.28
C PRO A 13 -10.97 16.48 -1.13
N SER A 14 -10.92 16.26 -2.45
CA SER A 14 -12.07 16.45 -3.33
C SER A 14 -12.88 15.16 -3.47
N SER A 15 -13.89 15.06 -2.60
CA SER A 15 -15.26 14.58 -2.86
C SER A 15 -15.47 13.36 -3.77
N ASN A 16 -15.97 12.28 -3.14
CA ASN A 16 -16.88 11.25 -3.69
C ASN A 16 -16.29 9.87 -4.07
N CYS A 17 -15.61 9.19 -3.13
CA CYS A 17 -15.56 7.71 -3.15
C CYS A 17 -16.90 7.16 -2.62
N LEU A 18 -17.98 7.27 -3.41
CA LEU A 18 -19.30 6.70 -3.06
C LEU A 18 -19.39 5.18 -3.31
N SER A 19 -18.38 4.58 -3.94
CA SER A 19 -18.16 3.14 -3.92
C SER A 19 -16.88 2.85 -3.13
N LYS A 20 -17.03 2.23 -1.96
CA LYS A 20 -15.94 1.86 -1.04
C LYS A 20 -15.18 0.62 -1.55
N VAL A 21 -14.95 0.50 -2.85
CA VAL A 21 -14.17 -0.60 -3.41
C VAL A 21 -12.78 -0.05 -3.65
N PHE A 22 -11.84 -0.39 -2.78
CA PHE A 22 -10.44 -0.07 -3.02
C PHE A 22 -9.96 -1.02 -4.13
N HIS A 23 -9.88 -0.56 -5.37
CA HIS A 23 -9.23 -1.28 -6.49
C HIS A 23 -7.70 -1.43 -6.31
N SER A 24 -7.23 -1.37 -5.07
CA SER A 24 -5.83 -1.50 -4.69
C SER A 24 -5.24 -2.86 -5.13
N GLU A 25 -6.08 -3.89 -5.25
CA GLU A 25 -5.71 -5.20 -5.81
C GLU A 25 -5.33 -5.14 -7.30
N GLU A 26 -5.85 -4.18 -8.07
CA GLU A 26 -5.58 -4.04 -9.51
C GLU A 26 -4.09 -3.80 -9.78
N VAL A 27 -3.40 -3.06 -8.91
CA VAL A 27 -1.95 -2.81 -8.99
C VAL A 27 -1.18 -4.13 -8.90
N LEU A 28 -1.60 -5.01 -7.99
CA LEU A 28 -0.94 -6.29 -7.81
C LEU A 28 -1.25 -7.25 -8.97
N MET A 29 -2.47 -7.25 -9.48
CA MET A 29 -2.84 -8.06 -10.64
C MET A 29 -2.14 -7.60 -11.93
N ALA A 30 -1.82 -6.30 -12.05
CA ALA A 30 -1.16 -5.75 -13.22
C ALA A 30 0.36 -5.95 -13.22
N TYR A 31 1.01 -5.92 -12.05
CA TYR A 31 2.49 -5.85 -11.95
C TYR A 31 3.15 -6.99 -11.18
N CYS A 32 2.40 -7.75 -10.37
CA CYS A 32 2.93 -8.87 -9.60
C CYS A 32 2.36 -10.19 -10.11
N SER A 33 3.14 -11.27 -10.02
CA SER A 33 2.63 -12.65 -10.14
C SER A 33 1.86 -13.07 -8.86
N SER A 34 1.03 -12.18 -8.33
CA SER A 34 0.23 -12.41 -7.12
C SER A 34 -0.93 -13.35 -7.45
N PRO A 35 -1.43 -14.17 -6.49
CA PRO A 35 -2.63 -14.95 -6.72
C PRO A 35 -3.77 -14.02 -7.14
N THR A 36 -4.35 -14.29 -8.31
CA THR A 36 -5.46 -13.51 -8.88
C THR A 36 -6.73 -13.54 -8.04
N ILE A 37 -6.79 -14.41 -7.03
CA ILE A 37 -7.92 -14.53 -6.10
C ILE A 37 -7.54 -13.87 -4.78
N THR A 38 -7.97 -12.63 -4.56
CA THR A 38 -7.64 -11.85 -3.36
C THR A 38 -8.20 -12.45 -2.07
N MET A 39 -9.29 -13.22 -2.14
CA MET A 39 -9.83 -13.99 -1.00
C MET A 39 -8.89 -15.10 -0.48
N ALA A 40 -7.93 -15.55 -1.30
CA ALA A 40 -6.93 -16.52 -0.88
C ALA A 40 -5.75 -15.88 -0.15
N TRP A 41 -5.63 -14.55 -0.17
CA TRP A 41 -4.53 -13.87 0.48
C TRP A 41 -4.61 -14.03 2.00
N ARG A 42 -3.43 -14.24 2.58
CA ARG A 42 -3.19 -14.36 4.02
C ARG A 42 -2.07 -13.40 4.42
N PRO A 43 -2.12 -12.88 5.66
CA PRO A 43 -1.03 -12.07 6.19
C PRO A 43 0.20 -12.95 6.40
N GLY A 44 1.31 -12.57 5.77
CA GLY A 44 2.64 -13.06 6.08
C GLY A 44 3.29 -12.22 7.18
N PRO A 45 4.63 -12.13 7.22
CA PRO A 45 5.33 -11.24 8.14
C PRO A 45 4.89 -9.78 7.98
N LYS A 46 4.86 -9.03 9.09
CA LYS A 46 4.64 -7.58 9.07
C LYS A 46 5.77 -6.88 8.34
N VAL A 47 5.42 -5.94 7.47
CA VAL A 47 6.40 -5.20 6.66
C VAL A 47 7.40 -4.48 7.57
N MET A 48 6.91 -3.79 8.61
CA MET A 48 7.77 -3.05 9.54
C MET A 48 8.75 -3.92 10.32
N ASP A 49 8.39 -5.15 10.66
CA ASP A 49 9.26 -6.07 11.43
C ASP A 49 10.46 -6.55 10.61
N ILE A 50 10.32 -6.64 9.29
CA ILE A 50 11.35 -7.16 8.38
C ILE A 50 11.81 -6.15 7.34
N CYS A 51 11.42 -4.89 7.48
CA CYS A 51 11.49 -3.87 6.43
C CYS A 51 12.89 -3.79 5.81
N GLN A 52 13.94 -3.71 6.64
CA GLN A 52 15.33 -3.54 6.19
C GLN A 52 15.88 -4.74 5.39
N SER A 53 15.25 -5.91 5.53
CA SER A 53 15.61 -7.14 4.82
C SER A 53 14.64 -7.49 3.69
N LEU A 54 13.52 -6.78 3.59
CA LEU A 54 12.49 -7.05 2.59
C LEU A 54 12.95 -6.52 1.23
N PRO A 55 12.98 -7.34 0.17
CA PRO A 55 13.32 -6.85 -1.15
C PRO A 55 12.22 -5.89 -1.66
N SER A 56 12.62 -4.94 -2.51
CA SER A 56 11.67 -4.08 -3.22
C SER A 56 10.76 -4.90 -4.15
N TYR A 57 9.63 -4.29 -4.50
CA TYR A 57 8.62 -4.84 -5.41
C TYR A 57 7.86 -6.06 -4.89
N ILE A 58 7.74 -6.17 -3.56
CA ILE A 58 6.95 -7.22 -2.90
C ILE A 58 5.50 -6.79 -2.71
N ALA A 59 4.58 -7.72 -2.95
CA ALA A 59 3.15 -7.52 -2.72
C ALA A 59 2.85 -7.44 -1.21
N ILE A 60 2.17 -6.37 -0.80
CA ILE A 60 1.78 -6.10 0.58
C ILE A 60 0.30 -5.74 0.65
N ALA A 61 -0.32 -5.99 1.81
CA ALA A 61 -1.67 -5.54 2.08
C ALA A 61 -1.91 -5.33 3.57
N THR A 62 -2.95 -4.56 3.89
CA THR A 62 -3.58 -4.60 5.20
C THR A 62 -4.50 -5.82 5.31
N PHE A 63 -4.71 -6.28 6.54
CA PHE A 63 -5.62 -7.39 6.81
C PHE A 63 -6.44 -7.09 8.06
N ILE A 64 -7.73 -6.91 7.90
CA ILE A 64 -8.65 -6.83 9.04
C ILE A 64 -9.09 -8.26 9.41
N SER A 65 -8.86 -8.64 10.66
CA SER A 65 -9.22 -9.99 11.17
C SER A 65 -8.52 -11.16 10.46
N GLY A 66 -7.36 -10.92 9.84
CA GLY A 66 -6.52 -11.98 9.23
C GLY A 66 -6.93 -12.41 7.82
N THR A 67 -7.90 -11.74 7.21
CA THR A 67 -8.33 -11.98 5.83
C THR A 67 -8.42 -10.66 5.07
N PHE A 68 -8.10 -10.66 3.78
CA PHE A 68 -8.24 -9.45 2.95
C PHE A 68 -9.72 -9.19 2.64
N ASP A 69 -10.22 -8.03 3.05
CA ASP A 69 -11.54 -7.51 2.69
C ASP A 69 -11.38 -6.35 1.69
N PRO A 70 -11.69 -6.53 0.40
CA PRO A 70 -11.53 -5.48 -0.63
C PRO A 70 -12.30 -4.18 -0.35
N LEU A 71 -13.25 -4.19 0.58
CA LEU A 71 -14.02 -3.00 0.98
C LEU A 71 -13.35 -2.17 2.08
N ARG A 72 -12.36 -2.73 2.77
CA ARG A 72 -11.75 -2.12 3.96
C ARG A 72 -10.23 -2.18 3.96
N ASP A 73 -9.64 -3.13 3.26
CA ASP A 73 -8.21 -3.32 3.15
C ASP A 73 -7.62 -2.64 1.91
N ILE A 74 -6.34 -2.33 2.01
CA ILE A 74 -5.54 -1.75 0.93
C ILE A 74 -4.40 -2.68 0.60
N ALA A 75 -4.19 -2.92 -0.69
CA ALA A 75 -3.06 -3.65 -1.23
C ALA A 75 -2.13 -2.73 -2.03
N GLY A 76 -0.88 -3.14 -2.17
CA GLY A 76 0.11 -2.36 -2.90
C GLY A 76 1.44 -3.07 -3.04
N ILE A 77 2.37 -2.37 -3.66
CA ILE A 77 3.72 -2.86 -3.92
C ILE A 77 4.68 -2.11 -3.01
N PHE A 78 5.37 -2.83 -2.13
CA PHE A 78 6.45 -2.29 -1.31
C PHE A 78 7.61 -1.83 -2.20
N LEU A 79 8.13 -0.63 -1.97
CA LEU A 79 9.28 -0.09 -2.70
C LEU A 79 10.55 -0.09 -1.86
N GLY A 80 10.43 0.11 -0.56
CA GLY A 80 11.57 0.17 0.35
C GLY A 80 11.21 0.87 1.65
N CYS A 81 11.98 0.64 2.70
CA CYS A 81 11.84 1.45 3.92
C CYS A 81 12.16 2.90 3.62
N ASN A 82 11.50 3.81 4.33
CA ASN A 82 12.03 5.15 4.39
C ASN A 82 13.38 5.09 5.13
N GLY A 83 14.26 6.07 4.93
CA GLY A 83 15.56 6.12 5.61
C GLY A 83 15.47 6.25 7.15
N THR A 84 14.26 6.24 7.69
CA THR A 84 13.91 6.24 9.11
C THR A 84 13.36 4.86 9.51
N THR A 85 13.40 4.47 10.78
CA THR A 85 12.88 3.14 11.20
C THR A 85 11.36 3.13 11.40
N THR A 86 10.66 4.14 10.88
CA THR A 86 9.27 4.45 11.24
C THR A 86 8.31 4.32 10.06
N GLY A 87 8.76 3.83 8.90
CA GLY A 87 7.86 3.63 7.78
C GLY A 87 8.51 3.07 6.52
N PHE A 88 7.74 3.08 5.43
CA PHE A 88 8.16 2.60 4.13
C PHE A 88 7.40 3.28 2.98
N GLN A 89 7.96 3.20 1.79
CA GLN A 89 7.30 3.60 0.55
C GLN A 89 6.57 2.43 -0.10
N ALA A 90 5.39 2.71 -0.64
CA ALA A 90 4.63 1.76 -1.41
C ALA A 90 3.93 2.41 -2.61
N VAL A 91 3.66 1.61 -3.64
CA VAL A 91 2.71 1.95 -4.69
C VAL A 91 1.34 1.43 -4.30
N ILE A 92 0.36 2.31 -4.17
CA ILE A 92 -1.04 1.95 -3.93
C ILE A 92 -1.94 2.58 -4.98
N ALA A 93 -2.99 1.88 -5.40
CA ALA A 93 -4.08 2.51 -6.16
C ALA A 93 -5.14 3.04 -5.21
N LEU A 94 -5.42 4.34 -5.33
CA LEU A 94 -6.55 4.98 -4.65
C LEU A 94 -7.75 5.07 -5.63
N CYS A 95 -8.90 5.56 -5.16
CA CYS A 95 -10.27 5.50 -5.73
C CYS A 95 -10.49 5.72 -7.26
N ASN A 96 -9.48 5.97 -8.08
CA ASN A 96 -9.54 6.13 -9.54
C ASN A 96 -8.58 5.20 -10.31
N SER A 97 -8.09 4.12 -9.68
CA SER A 97 -7.06 3.21 -10.21
C SER A 97 -5.74 3.91 -10.59
N LYS A 98 -5.55 5.18 -10.20
CA LYS A 98 -4.25 5.82 -10.34
C LYS A 98 -3.34 5.29 -9.25
N MET A 99 -2.23 4.73 -9.69
CA MET A 99 -1.12 4.36 -8.83
C MET A 99 -0.47 5.61 -8.28
N ASN A 100 -0.30 5.66 -6.97
CA ASN A 100 0.44 6.70 -6.28
C ASN A 100 1.56 6.04 -5.48
N ILE A 101 2.74 6.64 -5.51
CA ILE A 101 3.79 6.34 -4.54
C ILE A 101 3.41 7.09 -3.27
N VAL A 102 3.31 6.37 -2.17
CA VAL A 102 2.98 6.93 -0.86
C VAL A 102 4.09 6.59 0.14
N ASP A 103 4.44 7.58 0.96
CA ASP A 103 5.23 7.39 2.16
C ASP A 103 4.27 7.02 3.31
N LEU A 104 4.34 5.77 3.77
CA LEU A 104 3.60 5.30 4.94
C LEU A 104 4.47 5.49 6.16
N THR A 105 4.20 6.52 6.94
CA THR A 105 4.93 6.86 8.15
C THR A 105 4.09 6.59 9.38
N GLN A 106 4.73 6.22 10.50
CA GLN A 106 4.08 6.15 11.80
C GLN A 106 3.66 7.57 12.25
N ASP A 107 2.50 8.00 11.80
CA ASP A 107 1.79 9.18 12.27
C ASP A 107 0.35 8.78 12.66
N ASN A 108 -0.39 9.69 13.32
CA ASN A 108 -1.77 9.46 13.77
C ASN A 108 -2.78 9.32 12.60
N SER A 109 -2.34 8.82 11.46
CA SER A 109 -3.14 8.64 10.27
C SER A 109 -4.08 7.43 10.41
N PRO A 110 -5.18 7.38 9.64
CA PRO A 110 -6.13 6.28 9.66
C PRO A 110 -5.45 4.91 9.46
N PHE A 111 -6.10 3.81 9.85
CA PHE A 111 -5.57 2.43 9.81
C PHE A 111 -4.80 2.05 8.53
N PHE A 112 -5.27 2.50 7.37
CA PHE A 112 -4.68 2.23 6.05
C PHE A 112 -3.42 3.07 5.72
N HIS A 113 -3.16 4.11 6.49
CA HIS A 113 -1.94 4.91 6.44
C HIS A 113 -0.92 4.51 7.51
N SER A 114 -1.33 3.67 8.47
CA SER A 114 -0.41 3.14 9.47
C SER A 114 0.47 2.05 8.85
N PRO A 115 1.80 2.20 8.87
CA PRO A 115 2.70 1.18 8.32
C PRO A 115 2.63 -0.15 9.09
N ASP A 116 2.19 -0.15 10.35
CA ASP A 116 2.06 -1.34 11.20
C ASP A 116 0.90 -2.27 10.79
N SER A 117 -0.01 -1.77 9.96
CA SER A 117 -1.14 -2.55 9.44
C SER A 117 -0.75 -3.44 8.27
N TYR A 118 0.41 -3.22 7.64
CA TYR A 118 0.80 -3.89 6.40
C TYR A 118 1.60 -5.17 6.64
N HIS A 119 1.22 -6.20 5.90
CA HIS A 119 1.86 -7.50 5.89
C HIS A 119 2.23 -7.87 4.45
N VAL A 120 3.28 -8.67 4.30
CA VAL A 120 3.56 -9.34 3.02
C VAL A 120 2.39 -10.27 2.70
N ILE A 121 1.90 -10.24 1.46
CA ILE A 121 0.85 -11.16 1.02
C ILE A 121 1.46 -12.55 0.81
N VAL A 122 0.87 -13.57 1.44
CA VAL A 122 1.17 -14.98 1.18
C VAL A 122 -0.11 -15.73 0.81
N SER A 123 0.04 -16.86 0.12
CA SER A 123 -1.05 -17.72 -0.38
C SER A 123 -0.94 -19.13 0.17
#